data_AF-A0A679JQ75-F1
#
_entry.id   AF-A0A679JQ75-F1
#
_cell.length_a   1.000
_cell.length_b   1.000
_cell.length_c   1.000
_cell.angle_alpha   90.00
_cell.angle_beta   90.00
_cell.angle_gamma   90.00
#
_symmetry.space_group_name_H-M   'P 1'
#
loop_
_entity.id
_entity.type
_entity.pdbx_description
1 polymer ?
#
loop_
_entity_poly.entity_id
_entity_poly.type
_entity_poly.pdbx_seq_one_letter_code
_entity_poly.pdbx_strand_id
1 'polypeptide(L)'
;MTASHERIAQIVDRCVAQSALSQSLCGLAHLRVSQINGCDARMDAHFLSLLGAGIAIEKLALVSDWRDAGTGLTPRERAALAWAEALLATGEARAAHAQYQEVVAVLEHDELVALSLSIALENARSQQAVAGLRGQAADTGTTNERAPT
;
A
#
# COMPACT_ATOMS: atom_id res chain seq x y z
N MET A 1 -9.41 23.32 8.14
CA MET A 1 -10.15 22.14 8.62
C MET A 1 -9.84 20.98 7.70
N THR A 2 -9.34 19.85 8.22
CA THR A 2 -9.04 18.63 7.46
C THR A 2 -10.33 18.02 6.89
N ALA A 3 -10.30 17.52 5.66
CA ALA A 3 -11.49 16.96 5.03
C ALA A 3 -11.98 15.69 5.77
N SER A 4 -13.28 15.38 5.71
CA SER A 4 -13.84 14.23 6.44
C SER A 4 -13.22 12.89 6.02
N HIS A 5 -12.90 12.72 4.74
CA HIS A 5 -12.24 11.50 4.24
C HIS A 5 -10.79 11.37 4.73
N GLU A 6 -10.05 12.48 4.84
CA GLU A 6 -8.70 12.49 5.40
C GLU A 6 -8.69 12.08 6.87
N ARG A 7 -9.70 12.48 7.65
CA ARG A 7 -9.84 12.06 9.05
C ARG A 7 -10.04 10.55 9.19
N ILE A 8 -10.84 9.94 8.31
CA ILE A 8 -11.02 8.48 8.27
C ILE A 8 -9.68 7.78 8.02
N ALA A 9 -8.95 8.24 7.00
CA ALA A 9 -7.66 7.68 6.66
C ALA A 9 -6.65 7.79 7.81
N GLN A 10 -6.59 8.95 8.49
CA GLN A 10 -5.74 9.17 9.66
C GLN A 10 -6.09 8.27 10.86
N ILE A 11 -7.38 7.97 11.06
CA ILE A 11 -7.81 7.06 12.12
C ILE A 11 -7.29 5.66 11.84
N VAL A 12 -7.46 5.16 10.62
CA VAL A 12 -6.97 3.84 10.22
C VAL A 12 -5.45 3.77 10.37
N ASP A 13 -4.70 4.76 9.86
CA ASP A 13 -3.24 4.79 9.98
C ASP A 13 -2.79 4.74 11.45
N ARG A 14 -3.45 5.49 12.35
CA ARG A 14 -3.13 5.45 13.79
C ARG A 14 -3.46 4.10 14.43
N CYS A 15 -4.61 3.52 14.12
CA CYS A 15 -4.98 2.22 14.67
C CYS A 15 -4.01 1.13 14.22
N VAL A 16 -3.58 1.14 12.95
CA VAL A 16 -2.56 0.22 12.44
C VAL A 16 -1.22 0.46 13.15
N ALA A 17 -0.81 1.72 13.33
CA ALA A 17 0.43 2.05 14.05
C ALA A 17 0.42 1.66 15.54
N GLN A 18 -0.76 1.50 16.14
CA GLN A 18 -0.95 1.06 17.53
C GLN A 18 -1.13 -0.47 17.64
N SER A 19 -1.22 -1.19 16.53
CA SER A 19 -1.33 -2.64 16.52
C SER A 19 0.03 -3.33 16.71
N ALA A 20 0.01 -4.66 16.90
CA ALA A 20 1.23 -5.47 16.95
C ALA A 20 1.91 -5.63 15.56
N LEU A 21 1.26 -5.19 14.48
CA LEU A 21 1.77 -5.32 13.12
C LEU A 21 3.05 -4.51 12.92
N SER A 22 4.08 -5.15 12.40
CA SER A 22 5.32 -4.46 12.02
C SER A 22 5.07 -3.39 10.95
N GLN A 23 5.57 -2.18 11.19
CA GLN A 23 5.58 -1.07 10.23
C GLN A 23 6.28 -1.44 8.92
N SER A 24 7.41 -2.17 8.97
CA SER A 24 8.13 -2.58 7.76
C SER A 24 7.31 -3.58 6.93
N LEU A 25 6.59 -4.48 7.61
CA LEU A 25 5.73 -5.46 6.94
C LEU A 25 4.56 -4.78 6.22
N CYS A 26 3.96 -3.80 6.89
CA CYS A 26 2.91 -2.95 6.33
C CYS A 26 3.42 -2.18 5.09
N GLY A 27 4.59 -1.55 5.20
CA GLY A 27 5.20 -0.80 4.09
C GLY A 27 5.55 -1.69 2.89
N LEU A 28 6.02 -2.92 3.09
CA LEU A 28 6.25 -3.86 1.99
C LEU A 28 4.95 -4.22 1.26
N ALA A 29 3.86 -4.45 2.00
CA ALA A 29 2.55 -4.68 1.40
C ALA A 29 2.06 -3.44 0.64
N HIS A 30 2.25 -2.24 1.17
CA HIS A 30 1.87 -0.98 0.50
C HIS A 30 2.67 -0.74 -0.79
N LEU A 31 3.97 -1.03 -0.77
CA LEU A 31 4.81 -0.98 -1.96
C LEU A 31 4.27 -1.93 -3.04
N ARG A 32 3.91 -3.16 -2.66
CA ARG A 32 3.32 -4.13 -3.60
C ARG A 32 1.95 -3.69 -4.14
N VAL A 33 1.08 -3.17 -3.29
CA VAL A 33 -0.21 -2.57 -3.70
C VAL A 33 0.00 -1.46 -4.73
N SER A 34 0.99 -0.60 -4.49
CA SER A 34 1.30 0.52 -5.39
C SER A 34 1.84 0.05 -6.74
N GLN A 35 2.64 -1.02 -6.75
CA GLN A 35 3.12 -1.68 -7.98
C GLN A 35 1.96 -2.28 -8.79
N ILE A 36 1.04 -3.00 -8.13
CA ILE A 36 -0.13 -3.60 -8.81
C ILE A 36 -1.03 -2.53 -9.43
N ASN A 37 -1.24 -1.43 -8.70
CA ASN A 37 -2.09 -0.33 -9.16
C ASN A 37 -1.38 0.61 -10.16
N GLY A 38 -0.08 0.47 -10.41
CA GLY A 38 0.69 1.36 -11.29
C GLY A 38 0.72 2.81 -10.81
N CYS A 39 0.80 3.04 -9.49
CA CYS A 39 0.79 4.39 -8.93
C CYS A 39 2.20 4.86 -8.54
N ASP A 40 2.91 5.49 -9.47
CA ASP A 40 4.31 5.92 -9.32
C ASP A 40 4.55 6.77 -8.07
N ALA A 41 3.71 7.80 -7.86
CA ALA A 41 3.84 8.68 -6.69
C ALA A 41 3.69 7.96 -5.34
N ARG A 42 2.91 6.87 -5.28
CA ARG A 42 2.80 6.04 -4.06
C ARG A 42 3.95 5.06 -3.96
N MET A 43 4.35 4.47 -5.08
CA MET A 43 5.50 3.60 -5.16
C MET A 43 6.76 4.30 -4.62
N ASP A 44 7.05 5.50 -5.12
CA ASP A 44 8.18 6.32 -4.67
C ASP A 44 8.10 6.64 -3.18
N ALA A 45 6.92 7.06 -2.71
CA ALA A 45 6.71 7.41 -1.31
C ALA A 45 7.00 6.23 -0.37
N HIS A 46 6.49 5.03 -0.69
CA HIS A 46 6.71 3.84 0.12
C HIS A 46 8.14 3.32 0.02
N PHE A 47 8.73 3.35 -1.18
CA PHE A 47 10.12 2.96 -1.38
C PHE A 47 11.06 3.84 -0.54
N LEU A 48 10.91 5.16 -0.61
CA LEU A 48 11.72 6.12 0.16
C LEU A 48 11.48 5.99 1.66
N SER A 49 10.23 5.75 2.09
CA SER A 49 9.92 5.54 3.50
C SER A 49 10.59 4.28 4.06
N LEU A 50 10.57 3.17 3.31
CA LEU A 50 11.20 1.91 3.72
C LEU A 50 12.73 2.03 3.73
N LEU A 51 13.30 2.73 2.75
CA LEU A 51 14.73 3.03 2.72
C LEU A 51 15.14 3.87 3.95
N GLY A 52 14.37 4.90 4.29
CA GLY A 52 14.56 5.70 5.50
C GLY A 52 14.42 4.91 6.80
N ALA A 53 13.64 3.82 6.79
CA ALA A 53 13.52 2.88 7.90
C ALA A 53 14.64 1.83 7.95
N GLY A 54 15.65 1.91 7.08
CA GLY A 54 16.81 1.03 7.06
C GLY A 54 16.59 -0.30 6.34
N ILE A 55 15.52 -0.45 5.56
CA ILE A 55 15.33 -1.63 4.71
C ILE A 55 16.29 -1.55 3.52
N ALA A 56 17.07 -2.61 3.33
CA ALA A 56 18.07 -2.69 2.26
C ALA A 56 17.42 -2.62 0.88
N ILE A 57 18.07 -1.91 -0.06
CA ILE A 57 17.59 -1.73 -1.44
C ILE A 57 17.43 -3.08 -2.12
N GLU A 58 18.35 -4.01 -1.86
CA GLU A 58 18.31 -5.38 -2.38
C GLU A 58 17.02 -6.09 -1.99
N LYS A 59 16.52 -5.91 -0.76
CA LYS A 59 15.24 -6.47 -0.33
C LYS A 59 14.06 -5.79 -1.03
N LEU A 60 14.10 -4.46 -1.17
CA LEU A 60 13.02 -3.70 -1.83
C LEU A 60 12.89 -4.08 -3.32
N ALA A 61 14.01 -4.35 -3.98
CA ALA A 61 14.06 -4.80 -5.37
C ALA A 61 13.37 -6.17 -5.57
N LEU A 62 13.29 -7.01 -4.52
CA LEU A 62 12.62 -8.30 -4.58
C LEU A 62 11.10 -8.21 -4.48
N VAL A 63 10.52 -7.06 -4.08
CA VAL A 63 9.09 -6.95 -3.80
C VAL A 63 8.23 -7.16 -5.07
N SER A 64 8.70 -6.71 -6.22
CA SER A 64 7.99 -6.88 -7.50
C SER A 64 7.95 -8.35 -7.96
N ASP A 65 8.95 -9.14 -7.58
CA ASP A 65 9.16 -10.53 -7.97
C ASP A 65 9.26 -11.47 -6.76
N TRP A 66 8.45 -11.20 -5.74
CA TRP A 66 8.61 -11.79 -4.41
C TRP A 66 8.45 -13.32 -4.37
N ARG A 67 7.77 -13.91 -5.35
CA ARG A 67 7.61 -15.37 -5.45
C ARG A 67 8.94 -16.05 -5.72
N ASP A 68 9.77 -15.43 -6.55
CA ASP A 68 11.07 -15.96 -6.99
C ASP A 68 12.26 -15.38 -6.19
N ALA A 69 11.99 -14.58 -5.16
CA ALA A 69 12.96 -13.93 -4.29
C ALA A 69 13.85 -14.85 -3.41
N GLY A 70 13.77 -16.16 -3.57
CA GLY A 70 14.52 -17.13 -2.78
C GLY A 70 14.41 -16.89 -1.27
N THR A 71 15.56 -16.79 -0.59
CA THR A 71 15.66 -16.52 0.87
C THR A 71 15.74 -15.02 1.22
N GLY A 72 15.59 -14.11 0.25
CA GLY A 72 15.69 -12.67 0.48
C GLY A 72 14.50 -12.06 1.24
N LEU A 73 13.40 -12.80 1.36
CA LEU A 73 12.19 -12.43 2.10
C LEU A 73 11.84 -13.52 3.12
N THR A 74 11.52 -13.09 4.33
CA THR A 74 11.06 -13.96 5.41
C THR A 74 9.66 -14.54 5.12
N PRO A 75 9.26 -15.63 5.80
CA PRO A 75 7.90 -16.18 5.64
C PRO A 75 6.80 -15.15 5.91
N ARG A 76 6.96 -14.29 6.93
CA ARG A 76 6.00 -13.23 7.24
C ARG A 76 5.93 -12.17 6.15
N GLU A 77 7.07 -11.75 5.59
CA GLU A 77 7.12 -10.81 4.47
C GLU A 77 6.43 -11.38 3.23
N ARG A 78 6.70 -12.65 2.88
CA ARG A 78 6.03 -13.33 1.77
C ARG A 78 4.53 -13.43 2.00
N ALA A 79 4.08 -13.75 3.21
CA ALA A 79 2.67 -13.80 3.56
C ALA A 79 1.98 -12.44 3.40
N ALA A 80 2.61 -11.33 3.82
CA ALA A 80 2.04 -10.01 3.64
C ALA A 80 1.91 -9.60 2.16
N LEU A 81 2.90 -9.95 1.32
CA LEU A 81 2.87 -9.69 -0.12
C LEU A 81 1.80 -10.54 -0.83
N ALA A 82 1.70 -11.81 -0.46
CA ALA A 82 0.68 -12.72 -0.98
C ALA A 82 -0.73 -12.26 -0.59
N TRP A 83 -0.90 -11.81 0.66
CA TRP A 83 -2.15 -11.27 1.15
C TRP A 83 -2.56 -9.98 0.44
N ALA A 84 -1.61 -9.08 0.18
CA ALA A 84 -1.85 -7.87 -0.60
C ALA A 84 -2.36 -8.19 -2.01
N GLU A 85 -1.74 -9.13 -2.73
CA GLU A 85 -2.23 -9.57 -4.03
C GLU A 85 -3.61 -10.21 -3.97
N ALA A 86 -3.86 -11.06 -2.97
CA ALA A 86 -5.13 -11.75 -2.81
C ALA A 86 -6.30 -10.76 -2.56
N LEU A 87 -6.08 -9.69 -1.80
CA LEU A 87 -7.08 -8.65 -1.55
C LEU A 87 -7.35 -7.74 -2.75
N LEU A 88 -6.39 -7.65 -3.68
CA LEU A 88 -6.53 -6.83 -4.90
C LEU A 88 -7.04 -7.63 -6.10
N ALA A 89 -7.01 -8.96 -6.05
CA ALA A 89 -7.50 -9.82 -7.11
C ALA A 89 -9.01 -9.59 -7.36
N THR A 90 -9.37 -9.16 -8.57
CA THR A 90 -10.76 -8.92 -8.95
C THR A 90 -11.48 -10.26 -9.19
N GLY A 91 -12.59 -10.49 -8.48
CA GLY A 91 -13.54 -11.56 -8.79
C GLY A 91 -13.38 -12.89 -8.03
N GLU A 92 -12.39 -13.04 -7.14
CA GLU A 92 -12.21 -14.29 -6.39
C GLU A 92 -12.09 -14.06 -4.87
N ALA A 93 -13.22 -14.03 -4.17
CA ALA A 93 -13.22 -14.29 -2.72
C ALA A 93 -12.52 -15.63 -2.37
N ARG A 94 -12.44 -16.54 -3.34
CA ARG A 94 -11.76 -17.83 -3.28
C ARG A 94 -10.23 -17.69 -3.22
N ALA A 95 -9.63 -16.70 -3.88
CA ALA A 95 -8.19 -16.46 -3.84
C ALA A 95 -7.73 -16.02 -2.44
N ALA A 96 -8.47 -15.10 -1.82
CA ALA A 96 -8.26 -14.72 -0.43
C ALA A 96 -8.44 -15.91 0.53
N HIS A 97 -9.45 -16.77 0.31
CA HIS A 97 -9.65 -17.94 1.15
C HIS A 97 -8.53 -18.99 1.01
N ALA A 98 -8.01 -19.21 -0.19
CA ALA A 98 -6.90 -20.13 -0.42
C ALA A 98 -5.60 -19.63 0.24
N GLN A 99 -5.32 -18.33 0.14
CA GLN A 99 -4.18 -17.69 0.78
C GLN A 99 -4.33 -17.53 2.29
N TYR A 100 -5.56 -17.46 2.80
CA TYR A 100 -5.84 -17.27 4.22
C TYR A 100 -5.14 -18.31 5.10
N GLN A 101 -5.15 -19.59 4.70
CA GLN A 101 -4.52 -20.66 5.49
C GLN A 101 -2.99 -20.52 5.61
N GLU A 102 -2.33 -20.08 4.54
CA GLU A 102 -0.87 -19.86 4.53
C GLU A 102 -0.50 -18.63 5.37
N VAL A 103 -1.34 -17.59 5.33
CA VAL A 103 -1.09 -16.33 6.02
C VAL A 103 -1.33 -16.44 7.53
N VAL A 104 -2.41 -17.10 7.97
CA VAL A 104 -2.68 -17.29 9.42
C VAL A 104 -1.69 -18.23 10.10
N ALA A 105 -0.92 -19.00 9.33
CA ALA A 105 0.16 -19.82 9.89
C ALA A 105 1.35 -18.99 10.39
N VAL A 106 1.47 -17.72 9.96
CA VAL A 106 2.63 -16.87 10.26
C VAL A 106 2.27 -15.47 10.77
N LEU A 107 1.02 -15.04 10.63
CA LEU A 107 0.49 -13.78 11.18
C LEU A 107 -0.64 -14.09 12.17
N GLU A 108 -0.59 -13.43 13.32
CA GLU A 108 -1.67 -13.50 14.30
C GLU A 108 -2.94 -12.84 13.75
N HIS A 109 -4.10 -13.23 14.30
CA HIS A 109 -5.40 -12.75 13.81
C HIS A 109 -5.48 -11.20 13.78
N ASP A 110 -5.09 -10.55 14.88
CA ASP A 110 -5.14 -9.09 14.99
C ASP A 110 -4.17 -8.40 14.02
N GLU A 111 -2.99 -9.00 13.78
CA GLU A 111 -2.03 -8.50 12.79
C GLU A 111 -2.61 -8.58 11.38
N LEU A 112 -3.25 -9.69 11.04
CA LEU A 112 -3.85 -9.91 9.74
C LEU A 112 -5.02 -8.96 9.47
N VAL A 113 -5.87 -8.71 10.47
CA VAL A 113 -6.96 -7.73 10.37
C VAL A 113 -6.41 -6.32 10.18
N ALA A 114 -5.41 -5.93 10.98
CA ALA A 114 -4.75 -4.63 10.84
C ALA A 114 -4.11 -4.46 9.44
N LEU A 115 -3.41 -5.50 8.97
CA LEU A 115 -2.80 -5.52 7.64
C LEU A 115 -3.86 -5.39 6.53
N SER A 116 -4.99 -6.09 6.66
CA SER A 116 -6.09 -6.04 5.69
C SER A 116 -6.68 -4.63 5.57
N LEU A 117 -6.95 -3.98 6.71
CA LEU A 117 -7.45 -2.61 6.74
C LEU A 117 -6.46 -1.63 6.13
N SER A 118 -5.17 -1.82 6.41
CA SER A 118 -4.11 -0.99 5.85
C SER A 118 -3.97 -1.15 4.34
N ILE A 119 -4.01 -2.39 3.83
CA ILE A 119 -3.99 -2.70 2.39
C ILE A 119 -5.20 -2.08 1.69
N ALA A 120 -6.40 -2.21 2.27
CA ALA A 120 -7.61 -1.64 1.69
C ALA A 120 -7.53 -0.11 1.55
N LEU A 121 -7.02 0.57 2.59
CA LEU A 121 -6.80 2.01 2.54
C LEU A 121 -5.75 2.40 1.50
N GLU A 122 -4.66 1.63 1.40
CA GLU A 122 -3.61 1.89 0.42
C GLU A 122 -4.14 1.73 -1.01
N ASN A 123 -4.89 0.66 -1.26
CA ASN A 123 -5.52 0.42 -2.56
C ASN A 123 -6.42 1.58 -2.96
N ALA A 124 -7.27 2.06 -2.04
CA ALA A 124 -8.12 3.22 -2.28
C ALA A 124 -7.30 4.48 -2.60
N ARG A 125 -6.20 4.72 -1.86
CA ARG A 125 -5.29 5.87 -2.11
C ARG A 125 -4.60 5.79 -3.47
N SER A 126 -4.12 4.61 -3.86
CA SER A 126 -3.49 4.39 -5.18
C SER A 126 -4.49 4.62 -6.31
N GLN A 127 -5.70 4.04 -6.22
CA GLN A 127 -6.74 4.24 -7.22
C GLN A 127 -7.19 5.70 -7.33
N GLN A 128 -7.36 6.41 -6.21
CA GLN A 128 -7.66 7.84 -6.20
C GLN A 128 -6.57 8.67 -6.89
N ALA A 129 -5.30 8.33 -6.65
CA ALA A 129 -4.18 9.03 -7.26
C ALA A 129 -4.14 8.80 -8.78
N VAL A 130 -4.28 7.55 -9.23
CA VAL A 130 -4.33 7.19 -10.66
C VAL A 130 -5.54 7.83 -11.35
N ALA A 131 -6.69 7.90 -10.67
CA ALA A 131 -7.90 8.55 -11.18
C ALA A 131 -7.83 10.09 -11.17
N GLY A 132 -6.74 10.70 -10.69
CA GLY A 132 -6.58 12.15 -10.62
C GLY A 132 -7.46 12.84 -9.56
N LEU A 133 -7.97 12.10 -8.57
CA LEU A 133 -8.81 12.65 -7.49
C LEU A 133 -7.99 13.40 -6.43
N ARG A 134 -6.66 13.43 -6.56
CA ARG A 134 -5.78 14.26 -5.74
C ARG A 134 -5.77 15.70 -6.28
N GLY A 135 -6.70 16.53 -5.80
CA GLY A 135 -6.58 17.99 -5.92
C GLY A 135 -7.42 18.68 -7.00
N GLN A 136 -8.72 18.37 -7.15
CA GLN A 136 -9.69 19.28 -7.80
C GLN A 136 -10.02 20.55 -6.95
N ALA A 137 -9.16 20.92 -6.00
CA ALA A 137 -9.35 22.11 -5.16
C ALA A 137 -8.30 23.20 -5.40
N ALA A 138 -7.51 23.14 -6.49
CA ALA A 138 -6.49 24.16 -6.78
C ALA A 138 -6.29 24.47 -8.27
N ASP A 139 -7.27 24.18 -9.14
CA ASP A 139 -7.26 24.70 -10.51
C ASP A 139 -8.54 25.49 -10.80
N THR A 140 -8.68 26.61 -10.09
CA THR A 140 -9.51 27.71 -10.56
C THR A 140 -8.59 28.82 -11.06
N GLY A 141 -8.15 28.68 -12.32
CA GLY A 141 -7.96 29.79 -13.25
C GLY A 141 -6.79 30.73 -12.99
N THR A 142 -5.71 30.55 -13.74
CA THR A 142 -5.02 31.69 -14.38
C THR A 142 -4.43 31.25 -15.72
N THR A 143 -5.28 31.07 -16.73
CA THR A 143 -4.85 31.27 -18.13
C THR A 143 -4.85 32.78 -18.38
N ASN A 144 -3.71 33.43 -18.15
CA ASN A 144 -3.46 34.76 -18.70
C ASN A 144 -2.74 34.58 -20.05
N GLU A 145 -3.54 34.46 -21.11
CA GLU A 145 -3.07 34.63 -22.48
C GLU A 145 -2.51 36.06 -22.63
N ARG A 146 -1.19 36.17 -22.80
CA ARG A 146 -0.59 37.38 -23.37
C ARG A 146 -1.00 37.47 -24.83
N ALA A 147 -1.89 38.42 -25.14
CA ALA A 147 -2.11 38.89 -26.50
C ALA A 147 -0.83 39.57 -27.04
N PRO A 148 -0.49 39.41 -28.33
CA PRO A 148 0.64 40.11 -28.93
C PRO A 148 0.22 41.51 -29.41
N THR A 149 0.99 42.52 -29.04
CA THR A 149 1.14 43.79 -29.77
C THR A 149 2.59 44.21 -29.72
#